data_AF-A0A950AJZ0-F1
#
_entry.id   AF-A0A950AJZ0-F1
#
_cell.length_a   1.000
_cell.length_b   1.000
_cell.length_c   1.000
_cell.angle_alpha   90.00
_cell.angle_beta   90.00
_cell.angle_gamma   90.00
#
_symmetry.space_group_name_H-M   'P 1'
#
loop_
_entity.id
_entity.type
_entity.pdbx_description
1 polymer ?
#
loop_
_entity_poly.entity_id
_entity_poly.type
_entity_poly.pdbx_seq_one_letter_code
_entity_poly.pdbx_strand_id
1 'polypeptide(L)'
;ERARALVRDWLDDQRQNHLNPIDAEGRFLLAGQYESMLGDQAAATELLRAAWKIDPRSKAVADAFRRRGFRKVNEEWVEPPRSRDADVATADEPSVSTLPADVTLRNRSPRDVRARLGGKPNRVVWSASQGQLIEQWIYLGPTLNRYVNFLRTPGVPVPRVVADYTRPRATSEPLSVP
;
A
#
# COMPACT_ATOMS: atom_id res chain seq x y z
N GLU A 1 9.04 -10.27 -13.67
CA GLU A 1 9.85 -9.05 -13.92
C GLU A 1 9.09 -7.95 -14.66
N ARG A 2 8.45 -8.19 -15.80
CA ARG A 2 7.66 -7.17 -16.56
C ARG A 2 6.63 -6.41 -15.71
N ALA A 3 5.90 -7.10 -14.83
CA ALA A 3 4.92 -6.44 -13.95
C ALA A 3 5.55 -5.42 -12.99
N ARG A 4 6.75 -5.70 -12.46
CA ARG A 4 7.47 -4.80 -11.56
C ARG A 4 8.02 -3.58 -12.30
N ALA A 5 8.50 -3.77 -13.53
CA ALA A 5 8.92 -2.66 -14.39
C ALA A 5 7.74 -1.72 -14.68
N LEU A 6 6.58 -2.26 -15.02
CA LEU A 6 5.41 -1.44 -15.33
C LEU A 6 4.87 -0.67 -14.10
N VAL A 7 4.96 -1.24 -12.90
CA VAL A 7 4.66 -0.53 -11.65
C VAL A 7 5.67 0.61 -11.41
N ARG A 8 6.96 0.38 -11.69
CA ARG A 8 7.98 1.43 -11.60
C ARG A 8 7.72 2.55 -12.60
N ASP A 9 7.49 2.25 -13.86
CA ASP A 9 7.19 3.25 -14.89
C ASP A 9 5.97 4.10 -14.50
N TRP A 10 4.93 3.48 -13.93
CA TRP A 10 3.76 4.20 -13.43
C TRP A 10 4.09 5.12 -12.25
N LEU A 11 4.89 4.67 -11.27
CA LEU A 11 5.29 5.50 -10.13
C LEU A 11 6.21 6.66 -10.55
N ASP A 12 7.08 6.43 -11.53
CA ASP A 12 7.96 7.46 -12.09
C ASP A 12 7.15 8.51 -12.86
N ASP A 13 6.14 8.09 -13.62
CA ASP A 13 5.16 8.99 -14.24
C ASP A 13 4.41 9.83 -13.20
N GLN A 14 3.97 9.24 -12.08
CA GLN A 14 3.39 9.99 -10.97
C GLN A 14 4.36 11.04 -10.41
N ARG A 15 5.62 10.65 -10.21
CA ARG A 15 6.67 11.51 -9.67
C ARG A 15 6.97 12.70 -10.58
N GLN A 16 7.00 12.47 -11.89
CA GLN A 16 7.47 13.45 -12.88
C GLN A 16 6.35 14.35 -13.40
N ASN A 17 5.17 13.78 -13.66
CA ASN A 17 4.12 14.46 -14.44
C ASN A 17 2.91 14.88 -13.60
N HIS A 18 2.69 14.25 -12.44
CA HIS A 18 1.46 14.43 -11.66
C HIS A 18 1.67 15.00 -10.27
N LEU A 19 2.92 15.11 -9.81
CA LEU A 19 3.23 15.71 -8.53
C LEU A 19 3.40 17.23 -8.67
N ASN A 20 2.61 18.00 -7.91
CA ASN A 20 2.85 19.44 -7.80
C ASN A 20 4.19 19.70 -7.07
N PRO A 21 5.07 20.60 -7.55
CA PRO A 21 6.35 20.94 -6.92
C PRO A 21 6.32 21.26 -5.42
N ILE A 22 5.20 21.80 -4.91
CA ILE A 22 5.05 22.22 -3.50
C ILE A 22 4.14 21.29 -2.68
N ASP A 23 3.74 20.14 -3.23
CA ASP A 23 2.87 19.19 -2.54
C ASP A 23 3.68 18.22 -1.65
N ALA A 24 3.81 18.55 -0.37
CA ALA A 24 4.45 17.70 0.64
C ALA A 24 3.67 16.41 0.90
N GLU A 25 2.33 16.46 0.86
CA GLU A 25 1.45 15.33 1.15
C GLU A 25 1.51 14.29 0.02
N GLY A 26 1.43 14.74 -1.24
CA GLY A 26 1.59 13.89 -2.41
C GLY A 26 2.94 13.18 -2.44
N ARG A 27 4.03 13.87 -2.05
CA ARG A 27 5.37 13.25 -1.90
C ARG A 27 5.41 12.19 -0.81
N PHE A 28 4.81 12.46 0.34
CA PHE A 28 4.71 11.50 1.44
C PHE A 28 3.93 10.24 1.02
N LEU A 29 2.79 10.42 0.35
CA LEU A 29 1.97 9.31 -0.12
C LEU A 29 2.68 8.50 -1.21
N LEU A 30 3.35 9.16 -2.15
CA LEU A 30 4.12 8.49 -3.20
C LEU A 30 5.32 7.71 -2.63
N ALA A 31 6.00 8.23 -1.60
CA ALA A 31 7.06 7.51 -0.90
C ALA A 31 6.56 6.17 -0.33
N GLY A 32 5.38 6.15 0.28
CA GLY A 32 4.76 4.92 0.75
C GLY A 32 4.42 3.93 -0.37
N GLN A 33 4.14 4.41 -1.59
CA GLN A 33 3.87 3.55 -2.75
C GLN A 33 5.14 2.90 -3.28
N TYR A 34 6.26 3.63 -3.40
CA TYR A 34 7.55 3.04 -3.78
C TYR A 34 7.99 1.91 -2.82
N GLU A 35 7.79 2.11 -1.52
CA GLU A 35 8.09 1.07 -0.53
C GLU A 35 7.15 -0.13 -0.62
N SER A 36 5.84 0.12 -0.60
CA SER A 36 4.87 -0.98 -0.53
C SER A 36 4.77 -1.79 -1.82
N MET A 37 4.99 -1.16 -2.99
CA MET A 37 4.82 -1.82 -4.28
C MET A 37 6.15 -2.32 -4.87
N LEU A 38 7.27 -1.63 -4.62
CA LEU A 38 8.57 -1.98 -5.20
C LEU A 38 9.62 -2.37 -4.16
N GLY A 39 9.37 -2.16 -2.87
CA GLY A 39 10.41 -2.29 -1.83
C GLY A 39 11.52 -1.25 -1.95
N ASP A 40 11.28 -0.15 -2.68
CA ASP A 40 12.32 0.83 -3.04
C ASP A 40 12.47 1.89 -1.94
N GLN A 41 13.22 1.54 -0.89
CA GLN A 41 13.45 2.43 0.25
C GLN A 41 14.27 3.67 -0.12
N ALA A 42 15.14 3.58 -1.13
CA ALA A 42 15.96 4.72 -1.57
C ALA A 42 15.08 5.81 -2.18
N ALA A 43 14.24 5.45 -3.15
CA ALA A 43 13.29 6.38 -3.77
C ALA A 43 12.30 6.95 -2.74
N ALA A 44 11.80 6.12 -1.81
CA ALA A 44 10.92 6.58 -0.74
C ALA A 44 11.61 7.60 0.19
N THR A 45 12.88 7.38 0.55
CA THR A 45 13.64 8.29 1.40
C THR A 45 13.87 9.64 0.72
N GLU A 46 14.19 9.65 -0.57
CA GLU A 46 14.32 10.90 -1.34
C GLU A 46 13.03 11.72 -1.33
N LEU A 47 11.90 11.06 -1.58
CA LEU A 47 10.58 11.70 -1.57
C LEU A 47 10.21 12.23 -0.18
N LEU A 48 10.53 11.50 0.90
CA LEU A 48 10.33 11.97 2.26
C LEU A 48 11.21 13.17 2.61
N ARG A 49 12.48 13.21 2.13
CA ARG A 49 13.36 14.37 2.31
C ARG A 49 12.81 15.58 1.57
N ALA A 50 12.34 15.40 0.34
CA ALA A 50 11.70 16.47 -0.42
C ALA A 50 10.42 16.97 0.27
N ALA A 51 9.59 16.06 0.81
CA ALA A 51 8.40 16.41 1.57
C ALA A 51 8.75 17.21 2.84
N TRP A 52 9.80 16.80 3.57
CA TRP A 52 10.26 17.49 4.78
C TRP A 52 10.79 18.90 4.50
N LYS A 53 11.47 19.11 3.36
CA LYS A 53 11.92 20.45 2.95
C LYS A 53 10.76 21.40 2.69
N ILE A 54 9.63 20.89 2.20
CA ILE A 54 8.43 21.67 1.91
C ILE A 54 7.62 21.92 3.20
N ASP A 55 7.42 20.89 4.02
CA ASP A 55 6.75 21.00 5.32
C ASP A 55 7.57 20.34 6.46
N PRO A 56 8.47 21.10 7.10
CA PRO A 56 9.28 20.63 8.23
C PRO A 56 8.47 20.36 9.52
N ARG A 57 7.17 20.67 9.54
CA ARG A 57 6.29 20.45 10.70
C ARG A 57 5.39 19.23 10.52
N SER A 58 5.47 18.55 9.38
CA SER A 58 4.67 17.36 9.09
C SER A 58 4.98 16.22 10.06
N LYS A 59 4.04 15.94 10.96
CA LYS A 59 4.12 14.79 11.88
C LYS A 59 4.19 13.48 11.12
N ALA A 60 3.45 13.36 10.01
CA ALA A 60 3.42 12.15 9.19
C ALA A 60 4.79 11.82 8.58
N VAL A 61 5.48 12.83 8.03
CA VAL A 61 6.84 12.66 7.48
C VAL A 61 7.85 12.35 8.59
N ALA A 62 7.74 13.02 9.74
CA ALA A 62 8.58 12.73 10.90
C ALA A 62 8.42 11.30 11.41
N ASP A 63 7.18 10.82 11.55
CA ASP A 63 6.88 9.45 11.98
C ASP A 63 7.38 8.42 10.97
N ALA A 64 7.28 8.74 9.68
CA ALA A 64 7.82 7.90 8.61
C ALA A 64 9.33 7.72 8.74
N PHE A 65 10.08 8.80 8.97
CA PHE A 65 11.52 8.73 9.22
C PHE A 65 11.85 7.90 10.47
N ARG A 66 11.14 8.12 11.58
CA ARG A 66 11.35 7.35 12.83
C ARG A 66 11.14 5.85 12.64
N ARG A 67 10.09 5.43 11.93
CA ARG A 67 9.81 4.01 11.63
C ARG A 67 10.92 3.35 10.82
N ARG A 68 11.68 4.14 10.05
CA ARG A 68 12.83 3.69 9.25
C ARG A 68 14.15 3.78 10.01
N GLY A 69 14.12 4.10 11.31
CA GLY A 69 15.30 4.22 12.15
C GLY A 69 16.06 5.54 12.00
N PHE A 70 15.60 6.48 11.17
CA PHE A 70 16.24 7.79 11.03
C PHE A 70 16.11 8.60 12.31
N ARG A 71 17.15 9.38 12.60
CA ARG A 71 17.19 10.31 13.74
C ARG A 71 17.29 11.73 13.24
N LYS A 72 16.58 12.65 13.91
CA LYS A 72 16.65 14.08 13.61
C LYS A 72 17.88 14.67 14.30
N VAL A 73 18.85 15.15 13.53
CA VAL A 73 20.07 15.83 14.00
C VAL A 73 20.14 17.16 13.26
N ASN A 74 20.23 18.29 13.99
CA ASN A 74 20.32 19.63 13.40
C ASN A 74 19.26 19.91 12.33
N GLU A 75 18.00 19.60 12.63
CA GLU A 75 16.84 19.77 11.73
C GLU A 75 16.79 18.86 10.49
N GLU A 76 17.82 18.05 10.26
CA GLU A 76 17.90 17.07 9.18
C GLU A 76 17.69 15.64 9.68
N TRP A 77 17.15 14.79 8.80
CA TRP A 77 16.95 13.36 9.08
C TRP A 77 18.15 12.55 8.58
N VAL A 78 18.91 12.00 9.53
CA VAL A 78 20.13 11.24 9.28
C VAL A 78 19.85 9.74 9.45
N GLU A 79 20.30 8.95 8.47
CA GLU A 79 20.26 7.48 8.53
C GLU A 79 21.35 7.02 9.51
N PRO A 80 21.02 6.19 10.53
CA PRO A 80 22.06 5.61 11.38
C PRO A 80 22.93 4.63 10.57
N PRO A 81 24.18 4.38 10.98
CA PRO A 81 25.01 3.35 10.35
C PRO A 81 24.26 2.01 10.37
N ARG A 82 24.18 1.36 9.21
CA ARG A 82 23.37 0.16 9.01
C ARG A 82 23.89 -0.99 9.86
N SER A 83 23.30 -1.21 11.03
CA SER A 83 23.22 -2.57 11.58
C SER A 83 22.26 -3.33 10.69
N ARG A 84 22.84 -4.11 9.78
CA ARG A 84 22.12 -5.04 8.90
C ARG A 84 21.68 -6.23 9.75
N ASP A 85 20.67 -6.04 10.59
CA ASP A 85 19.90 -7.11 11.24
C ASP A 85 18.61 -6.52 11.82
N ALA A 86 17.51 -6.70 11.08
CA ALA A 86 16.15 -6.92 11.60
C ALA A 86 15.20 -7.05 10.40
N ASP A 87 15.44 -8.10 9.59
CA ASP A 87 14.38 -8.70 8.80
C ASP A 87 13.65 -9.66 9.75
N VAL A 88 12.58 -9.21 10.40
CA VAL A 88 11.51 -10.09 10.83
C VAL A 88 10.21 -9.35 10.59
N ALA A 89 9.61 -9.66 9.45
CA ALA A 89 8.18 -9.55 9.25
C ALA A 89 7.46 -10.08 10.48
N THR A 90 6.77 -9.21 11.22
CA THR A 90 5.78 -9.68 12.18
C THR A 90 4.64 -10.29 11.38
N ALA A 91 4.68 -11.62 11.29
CA ALA A 91 3.54 -12.45 10.98
C ALA A 91 2.43 -12.05 11.94
N ASP A 92 1.42 -11.40 11.39
CA ASP A 92 0.18 -11.11 12.10
C ASP A 92 -0.65 -12.39 11.96
N GLU A 93 -0.95 -12.99 13.11
CA GLU A 93 -1.77 -14.19 13.22
C GLU A 93 -3.09 -14.03 12.45
N PRO A 94 -3.66 -15.13 11.91
CA PRO A 94 -4.91 -15.07 11.20
C PRO A 94 -6.06 -14.78 12.19
N SER A 95 -6.42 -13.51 12.37
CA SER A 95 -7.71 -13.17 12.95
C SER A 95 -8.81 -13.53 11.95
N VAL A 96 -9.53 -14.60 12.27
CA VAL A 96 -10.72 -15.04 11.56
C VAL A 96 -11.86 -14.08 11.90
N SER A 97 -12.09 -13.07 11.07
CA SER A 97 -13.29 -12.22 11.17
C SER A 97 -14.37 -12.72 10.22
N THR A 98 -15.49 -13.11 10.82
CA THR A 98 -16.76 -13.41 10.15
C THR A 98 -17.25 -12.16 9.41
N LEU A 99 -17.27 -12.20 8.07
CA LEU A 99 -17.66 -11.07 7.22
C LEU A 99 -19.19 -10.91 7.21
N PRO A 100 -19.75 -9.72 7.52
CA PRO A 100 -21.14 -9.40 7.21
C PRO A 100 -21.32 -9.22 5.71
N ALA A 101 -22.37 -9.84 5.17
CA ALA A 101 -22.57 -10.06 3.73
C ALA A 101 -23.13 -8.85 2.95
N ASP A 102 -23.36 -7.68 3.56
CA ASP A 102 -24.14 -6.63 2.87
C ASP A 102 -23.70 -5.18 3.18
N VAL A 103 -22.41 -4.88 2.99
CA VAL A 103 -21.88 -3.53 3.12
C VAL A 103 -21.38 -3.04 1.77
N THR A 104 -22.03 -2.02 1.22
CA THR A 104 -21.59 -1.38 -0.04
C THR A 104 -20.26 -0.64 0.17
N LEU A 105 -19.21 -1.06 -0.56
CA LEU A 105 -17.87 -0.49 -0.46
C LEU A 105 -17.53 0.50 -1.59
N ARG A 106 -18.42 0.70 -2.56
CA ARG A 106 -18.16 1.52 -3.75
C ARG A 106 -17.72 2.95 -3.39
N ASN A 107 -16.73 3.47 -4.11
CA ASN A 107 -16.11 4.79 -3.92
C ASN A 107 -15.44 5.06 -2.57
N ARG A 108 -15.32 4.06 -1.69
CA ARG A 108 -14.66 4.18 -0.38
C ARG A 108 -13.14 4.18 -0.51
N SER A 109 -12.48 4.80 0.47
CA SER A 109 -11.02 4.78 0.58
C SER A 109 -10.53 3.46 1.18
N PRO A 110 -9.26 3.07 0.98
CA PRO A 110 -8.65 1.92 1.62
C PRO A 110 -8.82 1.92 3.15
N ARG A 111 -8.71 3.09 3.79
CA ARG A 111 -8.88 3.24 5.25
C ARG A 111 -10.30 2.87 5.68
N ASP A 112 -11.31 3.36 4.96
CA ASP A 112 -12.71 3.09 5.27
C ASP A 112 -13.05 1.61 5.06
N VAL A 113 -12.49 0.99 4.02
CA VAL A 113 -12.67 -0.44 3.76
C VAL A 113 -12.10 -1.27 4.91
N ARG A 114 -10.89 -0.96 5.41
CA ARG A 114 -10.32 -1.70 6.57
C ARG A 114 -11.18 -1.55 7.81
N ALA A 115 -11.64 -0.34 8.10
CA ALA A 115 -12.50 -0.09 9.25
C ALA A 115 -13.82 -0.89 9.17
N ARG A 116 -14.36 -1.07 7.97
CA ARG A 116 -15.60 -1.82 7.73
C ARG A 116 -15.42 -3.33 7.68
N LEU A 117 -14.30 -3.81 7.17
CA LEU A 117 -14.02 -5.24 6.99
C LEU A 117 -13.24 -5.85 8.17
N GLY A 118 -13.11 -5.12 9.28
CA GLY A 118 -12.49 -5.63 10.50
C GLY A 118 -10.97 -5.73 10.44
N GLY A 119 -10.32 -5.05 9.49
CA GLY A 119 -8.86 -4.97 9.45
C GLY A 119 -8.22 -5.04 8.07
N LYS A 120 -6.96 -5.45 8.06
CA LYS A 120 -6.13 -5.55 6.87
C LYS A 120 -6.51 -6.77 6.01
N PRO A 121 -6.37 -6.69 4.69
CA PRO A 121 -6.58 -7.85 3.82
C PRO A 121 -5.53 -8.93 4.08
N ASN A 122 -5.89 -10.19 3.79
CA ASN A 122 -4.94 -11.31 3.84
C ASN A 122 -3.92 -11.24 2.71
N ARG A 123 -4.32 -10.76 1.53
CA ARG A 123 -3.43 -10.56 0.38
C ARG A 123 -3.74 -9.25 -0.34
N VAL A 124 -2.70 -8.64 -0.90
CA VAL A 124 -2.79 -7.51 -1.80
C VAL A 124 -2.12 -7.90 -3.11
N VAL A 125 -2.84 -7.74 -4.22
CA VAL A 125 -2.37 -8.01 -5.57
C VAL A 125 -2.41 -6.72 -6.37
N TRP A 126 -1.37 -6.49 -7.16
CA TRP A 126 -1.26 -5.33 -8.03
C TRP A 126 -1.39 -5.77 -9.48
N SER A 127 -2.30 -5.15 -10.21
CA SER A 127 -2.46 -5.36 -11.65
C SER A 127 -2.34 -4.02 -12.34
N ALA A 128 -1.38 -3.88 -13.24
CA ALA A 128 -1.10 -2.63 -13.90
C ALA A 128 -1.26 -2.80 -15.42
N SER A 129 -1.99 -1.90 -16.05
CA SER A 129 -2.22 -1.88 -17.50
C SER A 129 -2.29 -0.43 -17.99
N GLN A 130 -1.47 -0.09 -19.00
CA GLN A 130 -1.43 1.20 -19.73
C GLN A 130 -2.18 2.37 -19.06
N GLY A 131 -1.57 2.95 -18.02
CA GLY A 131 -2.07 4.17 -17.35
C GLY A 131 -2.97 3.93 -16.13
N GLN A 132 -3.36 2.68 -15.85
CA GLN A 132 -4.17 2.32 -14.70
C GLN A 132 -3.48 1.27 -13.83
N LEU A 133 -3.56 1.48 -12.51
CA LEU A 133 -3.09 0.54 -11.52
C LEU A 133 -4.28 0.10 -10.67
N ILE A 134 -4.57 -1.20 -10.68
CA ILE A 134 -5.58 -1.84 -9.84
C ILE A 134 -4.88 -2.46 -8.64
N GLU A 135 -5.31 -2.04 -7.46
CA GLU A 135 -4.97 -2.67 -6.19
C GLU A 135 -6.12 -3.59 -5.80
N GLN A 136 -5.89 -4.90 -5.78
CA GLN A 136 -6.88 -5.88 -5.35
C GLN A 136 -6.55 -6.37 -3.95
N TRP A 137 -7.47 -6.14 -3.02
CA TRP A 137 -7.44 -6.68 -1.68
C TRP A 137 -8.26 -7.96 -1.60
N ILE A 138 -7.68 -9.00 -1.00
CA ILE A 138 -8.30 -10.31 -0.85
C ILE A 138 -8.43 -10.60 0.64
N TYR A 139 -9.67 -10.72 1.09
CA TYR A 139 -10.04 -11.17 2.42
C TYR A 139 -10.46 -12.64 2.33
N LEU A 140 -9.72 -13.51 3.00
CA LEU A 140 -9.96 -14.95 3.01
C LEU A 140 -10.90 -15.28 4.17
N GLY A 141 -12.09 -15.74 3.84
CA GLY A 141 -13.05 -16.25 4.81
C GLY A 141 -13.03 -17.78 4.89
N PRO A 142 -13.76 -18.36 5.86
CA PRO A 142 -13.90 -19.80 5.99
C PRO A 142 -14.62 -20.42 4.79
N THR A 143 -15.63 -19.74 4.24
CA THR A 143 -16.49 -20.23 3.15
C THR A 143 -16.42 -19.38 1.88
N LEU A 144 -16.23 -18.06 2.04
CA LEU A 144 -16.19 -17.09 0.95
C LEU A 144 -14.90 -16.28 1.01
N ASN A 145 -14.29 -16.06 -0.14
CA ASN A 145 -13.26 -15.05 -0.32
C ASN A 145 -13.93 -13.76 -0.80
N ARG A 146 -13.57 -12.61 -0.21
CA ARG A 146 -14.02 -11.29 -0.67
C ARG A 146 -12.88 -10.56 -1.36
N TYR A 147 -13.18 -9.95 -2.48
CA TYR A 147 -12.24 -9.23 -3.34
C TYR A 147 -12.69 -7.77 -3.43
N VAL A 148 -11.80 -6.85 -3.11
CA VAL A 148 -12.05 -5.41 -3.22
C VAL A 148 -11.01 -4.81 -4.15
N ASN A 149 -11.46 -4.26 -5.27
CA ASN A 149 -10.58 -3.64 -6.26
C ASN A 149 -10.62 -2.13 -6.11
N PHE A 150 -9.46 -1.52 -5.93
CA PHE A 150 -9.27 -0.09 -5.95
C PHE A 150 -8.61 0.34 -7.25
N LEU A 151 -9.12 1.40 -7.86
CA LEU A 151 -8.48 2.04 -8.99
C LEU A 151 -7.57 3.15 -8.50
N ARG A 152 -6.29 3.09 -8.87
CA ARG A 152 -5.33 4.18 -8.76
C ARG A 152 -5.28 4.91 -10.08
N THR A 153 -5.75 6.14 -10.04
CA THR A 153 -5.71 7.07 -11.16
C THR A 153 -4.53 8.02 -10.96
N PRO A 154 -3.77 8.30 -12.02
CA PRO A 154 -2.77 9.37 -11.99
C PRO A 154 -3.28 10.68 -11.39
N GLY A 155 -2.49 11.28 -10.50
CA GLY A 155 -2.84 12.54 -9.83
C GLY A 155 -3.90 12.44 -8.73
N VAL A 156 -4.47 11.25 -8.49
CA VAL A 156 -5.39 11.01 -7.37
C VAL A 156 -4.66 10.23 -6.28
N PRO A 157 -4.28 10.88 -5.17
CA PRO A 157 -3.39 10.28 -4.17
C PRO A 157 -4.04 9.13 -3.39
N VAL A 158 -5.37 9.17 -3.24
CA VAL A 158 -6.14 8.15 -2.51
C VAL A 158 -7.00 7.37 -3.48
N PRO A 159 -6.75 6.07 -3.69
CA PRO A 159 -7.55 5.28 -4.61
C PRO A 159 -8.95 5.01 -4.06
N ARG A 160 -9.86 4.64 -4.95
CA ARG A 160 -11.26 4.39 -4.61
C ARG A 160 -11.70 3.00 -5.05
N VAL A 161 -12.56 2.37 -4.26
CA VAL A 161 -13.16 1.08 -4.62
C VAL A 161 -13.98 1.23 -5.91
N VAL A 162 -13.61 0.46 -6.92
CA VAL A 162 -14.31 0.36 -8.20
C VAL A 162 -15.11 -0.94 -8.33
N ALA A 163 -14.72 -2.00 -7.61
CA ALA A 163 -15.46 -3.26 -7.55
C ALA A 163 -15.30 -3.95 -6.19
N ASP A 164 -16.33 -4.66 -5.77
CA ASP A 164 -16.39 -5.47 -4.56
C ASP A 164 -17.26 -6.70 -4.85
N TYR A 165 -16.70 -7.89 -4.67
CA TYR A 165 -17.40 -9.14 -4.95
C TYR A 165 -16.87 -10.29 -4.08
N THR A 166 -17.69 -11.31 -3.89
CA THR A 166 -17.32 -12.54 -3.19
C THR A 166 -17.23 -13.72 -4.16
N ARG A 167 -16.37 -14.69 -3.85
CA ARG A 167 -16.35 -16.00 -4.53
C ARG A 167 -16.28 -17.13 -3.50
N PRO A 168 -16.91 -18.28 -3.75
CA PRO A 168 -16.71 -19.48 -2.94
C PRO A 168 -15.23 -19.80 -2.81
N ARG A 169 -14.81 -20.14 -1.60
CA ARG A 169 -13.48 -20.73 -1.41
C ARG A 169 -13.53 -22.12 -2.02
N ALA A 170 -12.66 -22.38 -3.00
CA ALA A 170 -12.50 -23.74 -3.51
C ALA A 170 -12.06 -24.63 -2.35
N THR A 171 -12.95 -25.48 -1.87
CA THR A 171 -12.58 -26.59 -0.99
C THR A 171 -11.68 -27.47 -1.82
N SER A 172 -10.40 -27.56 -1.48
CA SER A 172 -9.53 -28.60 -2.01
C SER A 172 -10.15 -29.93 -1.58
N GLU A 173 -10.87 -30.56 -2.50
CA GLU A 173 -11.35 -31.94 -2.38
C GLU A 173 -10.14 -32.82 -2.04
N PRO A 174 -10.18 -33.62 -0.97
CA PRO A 174 -9.17 -34.66 -0.80
C PRO A 174 -9.32 -35.60 -1.99
N LEU A 175 -8.25 -35.75 -2.77
CA LEU A 175 -8.10 -36.82 -3.75
C LEU A 175 -8.28 -38.15 -3.03
N SER A 176 -9.49 -38.70 -3.05
CA SER A 176 -9.72 -40.13 -2.79
C SER A 176 -9.09 -40.88 -3.96
N VAL A 177 -7.88 -41.37 -3.74
CA VAL A 177 -7.26 -42.37 -4.60
C VAL A 177 -7.93 -43.71 -4.27
N PRO A 178 -8.44 -44.46 -5.26
CA PRO A 178 -9.03 -45.78 -5.07
C PRO A 178 -8.01 -46.85 -4.66
#